data_AF-A0A2E0X0F1-F1
#
_entry.id   AF-A0A2E0X0F1-F1
#
_cell.length_a   1.000
_cell.length_b   1.000
_cell.length_c   1.000
_cell.angle_alpha   90.00
_cell.angle_beta   90.00
_cell.angle_gamma   90.00
#
_symmetry.space_group_name_H-M   'P 1'
#
loop_
_entity.id
_entity.type
_entity.pdbx_description
1 polymer ?
#
loop_
_entity_poly.entity_id
_entity_poly.type
_entity_poly.pdbx_seq_one_letter_code
_entity_poly.pdbx_strand_id
1 'polypeptide(L)'
;MRTVVVVIAGWAILTLSSVPHCRADQQVTLQTGTVIVGAVSQADGQIVVNVGDAELRFELDDIASVTDAVDAGRGQVDRLLLKALELQVSSGGDQQALGLLSEAYHLDPENPRVAYWYARSLCASGFGRAAKAIFEPRHHAIEKAYPGLASSLDLQIRNRIRVESLPRRLVTRLEQVAAAASAEPFYEDGELRAAYFRIVDQDRAGVRVAPQITCNGSRPKLESFGNGYYLFTYFHRRGASESPCRVRLEDGRYDLTEREFEGRALGAERAGEWVARRFRDDEMTRVPFEIVDGAGVPTPEATISAVIAGNRNQEPFATVETADDGTGDLGLFPRRYRVTAAKNGYLPATDTFWVRKNQPPETHRLVLHRKVAGNLHVAWRARPVRYDLNQFSAANVETNGQVEIHLPEDDRRSLAALQQVPFIRLQQDESRLRLFINRQWPPARRVGESPPGWCGRLKIDADNAGELFGHDLPDDERFEHIELAALDRYKPFVEINKANGALPDHAAAAIEIAPLEAGSILLGRVAAYDSDFNGRGMYVYEFKIFVKDLEMPQVER
;
A
#
# COMPACT_ATOMS: atom_id res chain seq x y z
N MET A 1 -102.34 -50.68 60.54
CA MET A 1 -101.07 -51.40 60.76
C MET A 1 -99.96 -50.38 60.93
N ARG A 2 -99.27 -50.43 62.07
CA ARG A 2 -97.95 -49.83 62.44
C ARG A 2 -97.81 -48.30 62.25
N THR A 3 -97.90 -47.50 63.31
CA THR A 3 -96.84 -47.16 64.32
C THR A 3 -95.59 -46.54 63.69
N VAL A 4 -95.26 -45.28 64.07
CA VAL A 4 -94.07 -44.88 64.87
C VAL A 4 -93.77 -43.38 64.64
N VAL A 5 -93.72 -42.66 65.76
CA VAL A 5 -93.08 -41.36 65.99
C VAL A 5 -91.57 -41.54 66.04
N VAL A 6 -90.75 -40.69 65.39
CA VAL A 6 -89.42 -40.27 65.92
C VAL A 6 -89.08 -38.84 65.45
N VAL A 7 -88.81 -37.99 66.44
CA VAL A 7 -88.14 -36.68 66.37
C VAL A 7 -86.62 -36.91 66.34
N ILE A 8 -85.84 -36.07 65.64
CA ILE A 8 -84.52 -35.54 66.11
C ILE A 8 -84.13 -34.32 65.26
N ALA A 9 -83.63 -33.30 65.97
CA ALA A 9 -83.17 -32.00 65.51
C ALA A 9 -81.80 -32.03 64.80
N GLY A 10 -81.50 -30.98 64.01
CA GLY A 10 -80.16 -30.68 63.51
C GLY A 10 -80.06 -29.27 62.94
N TRP A 11 -79.33 -28.40 63.65
CA TRP A 11 -78.89 -27.06 63.25
C TRP A 11 -77.75 -27.11 62.20
N ALA A 12 -77.66 -26.08 61.34
CA ALA A 12 -76.45 -25.38 60.85
C ALA A 12 -76.71 -24.78 59.46
N ILE A 13 -76.96 -23.47 59.38
CA ILE A 13 -76.00 -22.40 59.04
C ILE A 13 -75.61 -22.40 57.55
N LEU A 14 -76.15 -21.39 56.85
CA LEU A 14 -75.74 -20.97 55.52
C LEU A 14 -74.23 -20.68 55.48
N THR A 15 -73.47 -21.48 54.76
CA THR A 15 -72.12 -21.13 54.32
C THR A 15 -72.24 -20.14 53.16
N LEU A 16 -72.11 -18.85 53.47
CA LEU A 16 -71.72 -17.82 52.52
C LEU A 16 -70.30 -18.14 52.02
N SER A 17 -70.19 -18.46 50.75
CA SER A 17 -68.93 -18.60 50.04
C SER A 17 -68.19 -17.26 50.05
N SER A 18 -67.04 -17.17 50.72
CA SER A 18 -66.15 -16.02 50.62
C SER A 18 -65.44 -16.05 49.26
N VAL A 19 -65.68 -14.99 48.49
CA VAL A 19 -64.94 -14.68 47.26
C VAL A 19 -63.46 -14.44 47.62
N PRO A 20 -62.48 -15.06 46.93
CA PRO A 20 -61.09 -14.65 47.07
C PRO A 20 -60.97 -13.22 46.54
N HIS A 21 -60.77 -12.26 47.45
CA HIS A 21 -60.44 -10.90 47.07
C HIS A 21 -59.01 -10.93 46.53
N CYS A 22 -58.83 -10.79 45.21
CA CYS A 22 -57.57 -10.39 44.63
C CYS A 22 -57.22 -8.99 45.17
N ARG A 23 -56.47 -8.92 46.28
CA ARG A 23 -55.76 -7.70 46.65
C ARG A 23 -54.48 -7.65 45.83
N ALA A 24 -54.22 -6.51 45.19
CA ALA A 24 -52.97 -6.25 44.50
C ALA A 24 -51.80 -6.35 45.48
N ASP A 25 -50.65 -6.83 45.02
CA ASP A 25 -49.43 -6.87 45.83
C ASP A 25 -49.06 -5.45 46.29
N GLN A 26 -48.71 -5.32 47.57
CA GLN A 26 -48.27 -4.08 48.19
C GLN A 26 -46.85 -4.25 48.70
N GLN A 27 -46.06 -3.17 48.62
CA GLN A 27 -44.74 -3.07 49.20
C GLN A 27 -44.84 -2.54 50.63
N VAL A 28 -44.42 -3.35 51.60
CA VAL A 28 -44.25 -2.97 53.01
C VAL A 28 -42.78 -2.64 53.25
N THR A 29 -42.50 -1.42 53.71
CA THR A 29 -41.17 -1.00 54.14
C THR A 29 -41.14 -0.97 55.66
N LEU A 30 -40.23 -1.72 56.29
CA LEU A 30 -40.03 -1.72 57.73
C LEU A 30 -39.19 -0.51 58.19
N GLN A 31 -39.28 -0.13 59.46
CA GLN A 31 -38.44 0.91 60.09
C GLN A 31 -36.94 0.61 59.96
N THR A 32 -36.57 -0.66 59.81
CA THR A 32 -35.19 -1.11 59.54
C THR A 32 -34.71 -0.80 58.12
N GLY A 33 -35.60 -0.33 57.23
CA GLY A 33 -35.35 -0.12 55.80
C GLY A 33 -35.56 -1.37 54.93
N THR A 34 -35.96 -2.50 55.53
CA THR A 34 -36.24 -3.75 54.79
C THR A 34 -37.53 -3.61 53.98
N VAL A 35 -37.52 -4.07 52.73
CA VAL A 35 -38.64 -3.96 51.80
C VAL A 35 -39.18 -5.35 51.47
N ILE A 36 -40.49 -5.55 51.63
CA ILE A 36 -41.19 -6.82 51.41
C ILE A 36 -42.38 -6.58 50.51
N VAL A 37 -42.54 -7.37 49.44
CA VAL A 37 -43.63 -7.24 48.47
C VAL A 37 -44.52 -8.46 48.54
N GLY A 38 -45.82 -8.26 48.75
CA GLY A 38 -46.81 -9.34 48.81
C GLY A 38 -48.22 -8.85 49.08
N ALA A 39 -49.18 -9.77 49.17
CA ALA A 39 -50.57 -9.41 49.47
C ALA A 39 -50.71 -9.04 50.95
N VAL A 40 -51.08 -7.79 51.22
CA VAL A 40 -51.13 -7.24 52.57
C VAL A 40 -52.54 -7.31 53.16
N SER A 41 -52.62 -7.81 54.38
CA SER A 41 -53.83 -7.82 55.22
C SER A 41 -53.48 -7.38 56.64
N GLN A 42 -54.48 -6.94 57.39
CA GLN A 42 -54.32 -6.56 58.79
C GLN A 42 -55.12 -7.55 59.65
N ALA A 43 -54.47 -8.18 60.61
CA ALA A 43 -55.09 -9.12 61.55
C ALA A 43 -54.48 -8.92 62.93
N ASP A 44 -55.32 -8.85 63.96
CA ASP A 44 -54.91 -8.79 65.37
C ASP A 44 -53.89 -7.69 65.73
N GLY A 45 -53.99 -6.52 65.09
CA GLY A 45 -53.06 -5.40 65.33
C GLY A 45 -51.73 -5.50 64.60
N GLN A 46 -51.50 -6.57 63.83
CA GLN A 46 -50.31 -6.79 63.01
C GLN A 46 -50.63 -6.62 61.52
N ILE A 47 -49.62 -6.26 60.75
CA ILE A 47 -49.66 -6.32 59.29
C ILE A 47 -49.09 -7.67 58.85
N VAL A 48 -49.89 -8.37 58.06
CA VAL A 48 -49.59 -9.69 57.51
C VAL A 48 -49.30 -9.53 56.02
N VAL A 49 -48.08 -9.88 55.61
CA VAL A 49 -47.63 -9.85 54.22
C VAL A 49 -47.50 -11.29 53.73
N ASN A 50 -48.33 -11.67 52.75
CA ASN A 50 -48.26 -12.98 52.12
C ASN A 50 -47.31 -12.93 50.92
N VAL A 51 -46.19 -13.65 51.00
CA VAL A 51 -45.18 -13.76 49.93
C VAL A 51 -45.15 -15.21 49.44
N GLY A 52 -45.84 -15.49 48.34
CA GLY A 52 -46.07 -16.87 47.90
C GLY A 52 -46.90 -17.65 48.94
N ASP A 53 -46.37 -18.77 49.43
CA ASP A 53 -47.01 -19.59 50.48
C ASP A 53 -46.57 -19.21 51.91
N ALA A 54 -45.72 -18.18 52.05
CA ALA A 54 -45.18 -17.75 53.34
C ALA A 54 -45.95 -16.55 53.89
N GLU A 55 -46.36 -16.65 55.15
CA GLU A 55 -47.02 -15.57 55.90
C GLU A 55 -46.00 -14.89 56.82
N LEU A 56 -45.72 -13.61 56.57
CA LEU A 56 -44.84 -12.80 57.40
C LEU A 56 -45.66 -11.78 58.20
N ARG A 57 -45.44 -11.72 59.51
CA ARG A 57 -46.19 -10.84 60.42
C ARG A 57 -45.28 -9.79 61.03
N PHE A 58 -45.75 -8.55 61.02
CA PHE A 58 -45.03 -7.39 61.55
C PHE A 58 -45.94 -6.58 62.47
N GLU A 59 -45.40 -6.10 63.58
CA GLU A 59 -46.08 -5.10 64.40
C GLU A 59 -46.21 -3.80 63.60
N LEU A 60 -47.30 -3.05 63.82
CA LEU A 60 -47.53 -1.76 63.14
C LEU A 60 -46.38 -0.77 63.40
N ASP A 61 -45.80 -0.81 64.60
CA ASP A 61 -44.68 0.06 65.00
C ASP A 61 -43.39 -0.24 64.23
N ASP A 62 -43.26 -1.45 63.68
CA ASP A 62 -42.10 -1.87 62.87
C ASP A 62 -42.23 -1.45 61.40
N ILE A 63 -43.37 -0.86 60.99
CA ILE A 63 -43.64 -0.49 59.60
C ILE A 63 -43.42 1.01 59.39
N ALA A 64 -42.57 1.32 58.42
CA ALA A 64 -42.32 2.68 57.96
C ALA A 64 -43.34 3.14 56.91
N SER A 65 -43.71 2.28 55.96
CA SER A 65 -44.72 2.60 54.94
C SER A 65 -45.30 1.35 54.26
N VAL A 66 -46.52 1.49 53.71
CA VAL A 66 -47.14 0.51 52.82
C VAL A 66 -47.59 1.24 51.55
N THR A 67 -47.12 0.81 50.39
CA THR A 67 -47.43 1.41 49.08
C THR A 67 -47.80 0.33 48.06
N ASP A 68 -48.62 0.63 47.07
CA ASP A 68 -48.94 -0.34 46.02
C ASP A 68 -47.68 -0.74 45.22
N ALA A 69 -47.50 -2.05 44.95
CA ALA A 69 -46.28 -2.55 44.30
C ALA A 69 -46.07 -2.01 42.87
N VAL A 70 -47.14 -1.51 42.23
CA VAL A 70 -47.09 -0.88 40.89
C VAL A 70 -46.28 0.42 40.90
N ASP A 71 -46.32 1.19 42.00
CA ASP A 71 -45.56 2.43 42.13
C ASP A 71 -44.08 2.17 42.47
N ALA A 72 -43.78 1.04 43.12
CA ALA A 72 -42.42 0.61 43.42
C ALA A 72 -41.61 0.25 42.17
N GLY A 73 -42.22 -0.48 41.23
CA GLY A 73 -41.59 -0.86 39.96
C GLY A 73 -41.20 0.36 39.11
N ARG A 74 -42.08 1.36 39.01
CA ARG A 74 -41.79 2.63 38.32
C ARG A 74 -40.68 3.43 39.02
N GLY A 75 -40.72 3.51 40.35
CA GLY A 75 -39.65 4.16 41.13
C GLY A 75 -38.29 3.47 40.96
N GLN A 76 -38.26 2.14 40.80
CA GLN A 76 -37.04 1.38 40.55
C GLN A 76 -36.49 1.60 39.13
N VAL A 77 -37.37 1.61 38.11
CA VAL A 77 -37.00 1.90 36.71
C VAL A 77 -36.34 3.28 36.59
N ASP A 78 -36.95 4.30 37.19
CA ASP A 78 -36.41 5.67 37.15
C ASP A 78 -35.06 5.78 37.89
N ARG A 79 -34.89 5.08 39.03
CA ARG A 79 -33.59 5.02 39.74
C ARG A 79 -32.50 4.34 38.91
N LEU A 80 -32.83 3.24 38.23
CA LEU A 80 -31.87 2.52 37.39
C LEU A 80 -31.47 3.36 36.17
N LEU A 81 -32.45 4.02 35.53
CA LEU A 81 -32.18 4.95 34.43
C LEU A 81 -31.29 6.10 34.89
N LEU A 82 -31.63 6.77 36.01
CA LEU A 82 -30.82 7.87 36.53
C LEU A 82 -29.38 7.44 36.82
N LYS A 83 -29.21 6.32 37.53
CA LYS A 83 -27.89 5.78 37.87
C LYS A 83 -27.09 5.41 36.62
N ALA A 84 -27.73 4.89 35.58
CA ALA A 84 -27.08 4.60 34.31
C ALA A 84 -26.58 5.89 33.62
N LEU A 85 -27.38 6.96 33.62
CA LEU A 85 -27.00 8.24 33.04
C LEU A 85 -25.86 8.91 33.83
N GLU A 86 -25.91 8.87 35.16
CA GLU A 86 -24.82 9.34 36.03
C GLU A 86 -23.51 8.59 35.73
N LEU A 87 -23.60 7.27 35.52
CA LEU A 87 -22.45 6.45 35.17
C LEU A 87 -21.88 6.83 33.79
N GLN A 88 -22.72 7.11 32.79
CA GLN A 88 -22.27 7.57 31.47
C GLN A 88 -21.52 8.90 31.56
N VAL A 89 -22.05 9.84 32.36
CA VAL A 89 -21.44 11.17 32.54
C VAL A 89 -20.11 11.08 33.28
N SER A 90 -20.03 10.26 34.34
CA SER A 90 -18.83 10.14 35.18
C SER A 90 -17.71 9.28 34.57
N SER A 91 -18.07 8.27 33.79
CA SER A 91 -17.12 7.27 33.26
C SER A 91 -16.76 7.53 31.79
N GLY A 92 -17.45 8.46 31.12
CA GLY A 92 -17.21 8.82 29.72
C GLY A 92 -17.51 7.71 28.70
N GLY A 93 -18.20 6.63 29.08
CA GLY A 93 -18.41 5.46 28.21
C GLY A 93 -19.76 4.74 28.40
N ASP A 94 -20.42 4.43 27.28
CA ASP A 94 -21.76 3.82 27.22
C ASP A 94 -21.80 2.34 27.63
N GLN A 95 -20.68 1.62 27.59
CA GLN A 95 -20.63 0.18 27.87
C GLN A 95 -20.91 -0.17 29.34
N GLN A 96 -20.45 0.65 30.28
CA GLN A 96 -20.59 0.35 31.70
C GLN A 96 -22.03 0.56 32.19
N ALA A 97 -22.78 1.46 31.54
CA ALA A 97 -24.17 1.74 31.84
C ALA A 97 -25.15 0.74 31.21
N LEU A 98 -24.68 -0.09 30.28
CA LEU A 98 -25.54 -0.99 29.49
C LEU A 98 -26.29 -2.01 30.34
N GLY A 99 -25.66 -2.54 31.40
CA GLY A 99 -26.29 -3.51 32.31
C GLY A 99 -27.43 -2.91 33.13
N LEU A 100 -27.29 -1.66 33.58
CA LEU A 100 -28.36 -0.95 34.30
C LEU A 100 -29.53 -0.60 33.37
N LEU A 101 -29.22 -0.20 32.14
CA LEU A 101 -30.23 0.10 31.12
C LEU A 101 -30.97 -1.15 30.64
N SER A 102 -30.29 -2.30 30.53
CA SER A 102 -30.95 -3.56 30.19
C SER A 102 -31.90 -4.01 31.30
N GLU A 103 -31.53 -3.84 32.56
CA GLU A 103 -32.38 -4.18 33.71
C GLU A 103 -33.60 -3.25 33.78
N ALA A 104 -33.39 -1.93 33.63
CA ALA A 104 -34.48 -0.97 33.56
C ALA A 104 -35.46 -1.30 32.41
N TYR A 105 -34.92 -1.71 31.25
CA TYR A 105 -35.74 -2.10 30.09
C TYR A 105 -36.49 -3.41 30.33
N HIS A 106 -35.91 -4.35 31.10
CA HIS A 106 -36.61 -5.59 31.46
C HIS A 106 -37.81 -5.32 32.38
N LEU A 107 -37.65 -4.39 33.33
CA LEU A 107 -38.71 -4.00 34.27
C LEU A 107 -39.84 -3.20 33.61
N ASP A 108 -39.53 -2.34 32.65
CA ASP A 108 -40.54 -1.59 31.88
C ASP A 108 -40.13 -1.41 30.41
N PRO A 109 -40.41 -2.41 29.55
CA PRO A 109 -40.06 -2.35 28.13
C PRO A 109 -40.80 -1.25 27.37
N GLU A 110 -41.99 -0.83 27.82
CA GLU A 110 -42.82 0.15 27.12
C GLU A 110 -42.46 1.60 27.46
N ASN A 111 -41.57 1.81 28.43
CA ASN A 111 -41.09 3.14 28.78
C ASN A 111 -40.20 3.73 27.67
N PRO A 112 -40.63 4.80 26.98
CA PRO A 112 -39.88 5.35 25.86
C PRO A 112 -38.55 5.98 26.29
N ARG A 113 -38.40 6.41 27.55
CA ARG A 113 -37.15 6.98 28.04
C ARG A 113 -36.07 5.91 28.18
N VAL A 114 -36.44 4.81 28.81
CA VAL A 114 -35.56 3.65 28.99
C VAL A 114 -35.20 3.04 27.63
N ALA A 115 -36.20 2.82 26.76
CA ALA A 115 -35.99 2.28 25.43
C ALA A 115 -35.03 3.13 24.59
N TYR A 116 -35.14 4.47 24.63
CA TYR A 116 -34.22 5.38 23.93
C TYR A 116 -32.78 5.22 24.42
N TRP A 117 -32.55 5.34 25.73
CA TRP A 117 -31.20 5.28 26.29
C TRP A 117 -30.57 3.90 26.14
N TYR A 118 -31.37 2.84 26.31
CA TYR A 118 -30.89 1.48 26.08
C TYR A 118 -30.50 1.24 24.61
N ALA A 119 -31.35 1.64 23.65
CA ALA A 119 -31.03 1.53 22.23
C ALA A 119 -29.80 2.37 21.83
N ARG A 120 -29.64 3.57 22.39
CA ARG A 120 -28.46 4.41 22.20
C ARG A 120 -27.20 3.73 22.71
N SER A 121 -27.21 3.20 23.93
CA SER A 121 -26.05 2.53 24.52
C SER A 121 -25.71 1.23 23.80
N LEU A 122 -26.71 0.48 23.33
CA LEU A 122 -26.49 -0.67 22.44
C LEU A 122 -25.79 -0.24 21.14
N CYS A 123 -26.27 0.83 20.50
CA CYS A 123 -25.67 1.34 19.27
C CYS A 123 -24.22 1.78 19.47
N ALA A 124 -23.93 2.52 20.55
CA ALA A 124 -22.59 2.97 20.90
C ALA A 124 -21.65 1.82 21.28
N SER A 125 -22.19 0.78 21.95
CA SER A 125 -21.46 -0.46 22.27
C SER A 125 -21.26 -1.38 21.07
N GLY A 126 -21.81 -0.99 19.92
CA GLY A 126 -21.57 -1.66 18.65
C GLY A 126 -22.63 -2.68 18.21
N PHE A 127 -23.80 -2.68 18.87
CA PHE A 127 -24.95 -3.57 18.63
C PHE A 127 -26.14 -2.82 17.99
N GLY A 128 -25.95 -2.21 16.84
CA GLY A 128 -26.97 -1.58 16.01
C GLY A 128 -28.17 -2.47 15.66
N ARG A 129 -28.00 -3.76 15.35
CA ARG A 129 -29.16 -4.64 15.10
C ARG A 129 -30.04 -4.84 16.32
N ALA A 130 -29.42 -5.02 17.49
CA ALA A 130 -30.14 -5.10 18.77
C ALA A 130 -30.81 -3.75 19.08
N ALA A 131 -30.07 -2.64 18.91
CA ALA A 131 -30.62 -1.29 19.09
C ALA A 131 -31.86 -1.05 18.22
N LYS A 132 -31.84 -1.48 16.95
CA LYS A 132 -33.02 -1.40 16.07
C LYS A 132 -34.21 -2.21 16.58
N ALA A 133 -33.98 -3.42 17.10
CA ALA A 133 -35.06 -4.25 17.65
C ALA A 133 -35.75 -3.61 18.85
N ILE A 134 -35.03 -2.82 19.64
CA ILE A 134 -35.59 -2.03 20.76
C ILE A 134 -36.30 -0.78 20.24
N PHE A 135 -35.64 -0.04 19.33
CA PHE A 135 -36.06 1.28 18.87
C PHE A 135 -37.25 1.25 17.90
N GLU A 136 -37.26 0.35 16.91
CA GLU A 136 -38.25 0.34 15.81
C GLU A 136 -39.70 0.19 16.32
N PRO A 137 -40.04 -0.77 17.20
CA PRO A 137 -41.42 -0.93 17.67
C PRO A 137 -41.93 0.27 18.48
N ARG A 138 -40.99 1.08 19.02
CA ARG A 138 -41.26 2.19 19.94
C ARG A 138 -40.94 3.54 19.33
N HIS A 139 -40.64 3.61 18.03
CA HIS A 139 -40.15 4.82 17.37
C HIS A 139 -41.01 6.04 17.70
N HIS A 140 -42.33 5.93 17.49
CA HIS A 140 -43.28 7.03 17.73
C HIS A 140 -43.35 7.44 19.22
N ALA A 141 -43.27 6.48 20.14
CA ALA A 141 -43.28 6.77 21.57
C ALA A 141 -41.98 7.47 22.03
N ILE A 142 -40.84 7.04 21.48
CA ILE A 142 -39.53 7.64 21.71
C ILE A 142 -39.45 9.04 21.11
N GLU A 143 -39.96 9.23 19.89
CA GLU A 143 -40.01 10.55 19.22
C GLU A 143 -40.86 11.55 20.01
N LYS A 144 -41.98 11.10 20.58
CA LYS A 144 -42.80 11.94 21.46
C LYS A 144 -42.06 12.30 22.76
N ALA A 145 -41.28 11.38 23.33
CA ALA A 145 -40.53 11.61 24.57
C ALA A 145 -39.27 12.46 24.37
N TYR A 146 -38.60 12.32 23.21
CA TYR A 146 -37.37 13.02 22.85
C TYR A 146 -37.41 13.53 21.40
N PRO A 147 -38.16 14.64 21.13
CA PRO A 147 -38.24 15.23 19.81
C PRO A 147 -36.86 15.62 19.28
N GLY A 148 -36.56 15.29 18.02
CA GLY A 148 -35.27 15.59 17.36
C GLY A 148 -34.11 14.64 17.69
N LEU A 149 -34.08 14.06 18.90
CA LEU A 149 -33.06 13.06 19.26
C LEU A 149 -33.36 11.67 18.68
N ALA A 150 -34.64 11.31 18.57
CA ALA A 150 -35.06 10.04 17.97
C ALA A 150 -34.53 9.87 16.53
N SER A 151 -34.63 10.90 15.68
CA SER A 151 -34.14 10.86 14.30
C SER A 151 -32.61 10.73 14.22
N SER A 152 -31.89 11.38 15.15
CA SER A 152 -30.43 11.24 15.25
C SER A 152 -30.03 9.81 15.65
N LEU A 153 -30.73 9.23 16.63
CA LEU A 153 -30.50 7.85 17.06
C LEU A 153 -30.82 6.84 15.94
N ASP A 154 -31.92 7.02 15.22
CA ASP A 154 -32.26 6.21 14.06
C ASP A 154 -31.13 6.23 13.00
N LEU A 155 -30.61 7.41 12.67
CA LEU A 155 -29.47 7.54 11.76
C LEU A 155 -28.22 6.81 12.29
N GLN A 156 -27.93 6.92 13.59
CA GLN A 156 -26.81 6.21 14.23
C GLN A 156 -27.00 4.69 14.16
N ILE A 157 -28.20 4.18 14.46
CA ILE A 157 -28.55 2.77 14.39
C ILE A 157 -28.36 2.24 12.96
N ARG A 158 -28.89 2.95 11.96
CA ARG A 158 -28.72 2.58 10.54
C ARG A 158 -27.24 2.55 10.14
N ASN A 159 -26.46 3.53 10.57
CA ASN A 159 -25.03 3.58 10.30
C ASN A 159 -24.28 2.43 10.98
N ARG A 160 -24.61 2.09 12.23
CA ARG A 160 -23.98 0.96 12.93
C ARG A 160 -24.35 -0.37 12.30
N ILE A 161 -25.61 -0.58 11.90
CA ILE A 161 -26.02 -1.79 11.18
C ILE A 161 -25.22 -1.97 9.88
N ARG A 162 -24.94 -0.89 9.15
CA ARG A 162 -24.10 -0.94 7.95
C ARG A 162 -22.66 -1.32 8.26
N VAL A 163 -22.12 -0.93 9.42
CA VAL A 163 -20.79 -1.35 9.86
C VAL A 163 -20.81 -2.81 10.30
N GLU A 164 -21.84 -3.27 11.00
CA GLU A 164 -22.00 -4.67 11.41
C GLU A 164 -22.11 -5.67 10.26
N SER A 165 -22.58 -5.23 9.08
CA SER A 165 -22.65 -6.09 7.90
C SER A 165 -21.29 -6.26 7.20
N LEU A 166 -20.25 -5.53 7.63
CA LEU A 166 -18.88 -5.67 7.14
C LEU A 166 -18.20 -6.94 7.72
N PRO A 167 -17.10 -7.41 7.11
CA PRO A 167 -16.32 -8.50 7.67
C PRO A 167 -15.89 -8.20 9.11
N ARG A 168 -16.07 -9.17 10.03
CA ARG A 168 -15.79 -8.99 11.47
C ARG A 168 -14.38 -8.43 11.75
N ARG A 169 -13.37 -8.91 11.02
CA ARG A 169 -11.98 -8.42 11.15
C ARG A 169 -11.84 -6.94 10.75
N LEU A 170 -12.58 -6.49 9.74
CA LEU A 170 -12.59 -5.08 9.34
C LEU A 170 -13.26 -4.24 10.43
N VAL A 171 -14.41 -4.67 10.97
CA VAL A 171 -15.10 -3.95 12.06
C VAL A 171 -14.17 -3.74 13.26
N THR A 172 -13.50 -4.80 13.74
CA THR A 172 -12.54 -4.69 14.84
C THR A 172 -11.41 -3.73 14.51
N ARG A 173 -10.91 -3.72 13.26
CA ARG A 173 -9.85 -2.80 12.86
C ARG A 173 -10.32 -1.34 12.79
N LEU A 174 -11.55 -1.09 12.32
CA LEU A 174 -12.14 0.24 12.29
C LEU A 174 -12.30 0.82 13.70
N GLU A 175 -12.69 -0.02 14.67
CA GLU A 175 -12.80 0.37 16.09
C GLU A 175 -11.41 0.73 16.68
N GLN A 176 -10.36 -0.03 16.32
CA GLN A 176 -8.99 0.30 16.70
C GLN A 176 -8.51 1.63 16.10
N VAL A 177 -8.84 1.89 14.83
CA VAL A 177 -8.49 3.16 14.16
C VAL A 177 -9.21 4.34 14.82
N ALA A 178 -10.50 4.19 15.14
CA ALA A 178 -11.26 5.22 15.84
C ALA A 178 -10.67 5.51 17.24
N ALA A 179 -10.35 4.46 18.00
CA ALA A 179 -9.72 4.61 19.32
C ALA A 179 -8.33 5.30 19.22
N ALA A 180 -7.52 4.94 18.22
CA ALA A 180 -6.22 5.55 17.99
C ALA A 180 -6.32 7.02 17.55
N ALA A 181 -7.34 7.37 16.76
CA ALA A 181 -7.57 8.76 16.34
C ALA A 181 -8.05 9.66 17.49
N SER A 182 -8.75 9.09 18.49
CA SER A 182 -9.20 9.81 19.68
C SER A 182 -8.11 9.96 20.75
N ALA A 183 -7.07 9.12 20.73
CA ALA A 183 -5.91 9.30 21.59
C ALA A 183 -5.04 10.41 20.98
N GLU A 184 -5.01 11.60 21.59
CA GLU A 184 -4.18 12.72 21.13
C GLU A 184 -2.73 12.27 20.87
N PRO A 185 -2.19 12.38 19.64
CA PRO A 185 -0.79 12.12 19.42
C PRO A 185 -0.01 13.35 19.85
N PHE A 186 0.55 13.30 21.06
CA PHE A 186 1.43 14.34 21.62
C PHE A 186 2.73 14.55 20.78
N TYR A 187 3.04 13.68 19.81
CA TYR A 187 4.33 13.66 19.10
C TYR A 187 4.32 13.23 17.61
N GLU A 188 3.18 13.14 16.91
CA GLU A 188 3.19 12.79 15.47
C GLU A 188 2.90 14.01 14.57
N ASP A 189 3.77 14.27 13.59
CA ASP A 189 3.73 15.36 12.60
C ASP A 189 2.51 15.33 11.63
N GLY A 190 1.43 14.64 11.99
CA GLY A 190 0.26 14.52 11.14
C GLY A 190 -0.97 13.94 11.82
N GLU A 191 -2.11 14.18 11.18
CA GLU A 191 -3.42 13.65 11.57
C GLU A 191 -3.61 12.28 10.91
N LEU A 192 -3.91 11.24 11.71
CA LEU A 192 -4.25 9.93 11.18
C LEU A 192 -5.56 10.05 10.37
N ARG A 193 -5.51 9.70 9.09
CA ARG A 193 -6.68 9.60 8.23
C ARG A 193 -6.86 8.17 7.75
N ALA A 194 -8.12 7.73 7.71
CA ALA A 194 -8.45 6.40 7.20
C ALA A 194 -9.65 6.41 6.26
N ALA A 195 -9.67 5.47 5.33
CA ALA A 195 -10.82 5.18 4.49
C ALA A 195 -10.92 3.68 4.22
N TYR A 196 -12.13 3.14 4.14
CA TYR A 196 -12.38 1.78 3.68
C TYR A 196 -13.25 1.77 2.44
N PHE A 197 -12.97 0.83 1.56
CA PHE A 197 -13.70 0.63 0.31
C PHE A 197 -13.78 -0.86 -0.01
N ARG A 198 -14.66 -1.19 -0.94
CA ARG A 198 -14.80 -2.53 -1.47
C ARG A 198 -14.57 -2.54 -2.97
N ILE A 199 -13.70 -3.42 -3.47
CA ILE A 199 -13.50 -3.64 -4.90
C ILE A 199 -14.24 -4.93 -5.27
N VAL A 200 -15.13 -4.83 -6.24
CA VAL A 200 -15.91 -5.95 -6.77
C VAL A 200 -15.76 -6.03 -8.29
N ASP A 201 -16.01 -7.19 -8.88
CA ASP A 201 -16.13 -7.31 -10.33
C ASP A 201 -17.54 -6.94 -10.83
N GLN A 202 -17.76 -7.01 -12.14
CA GLN A 202 -19.07 -6.74 -12.74
C GLN A 202 -20.19 -7.66 -12.23
N ASP A 203 -19.85 -8.82 -11.67
CA ASP A 203 -20.78 -9.80 -11.09
C ASP A 203 -20.95 -9.61 -9.57
N ARG A 204 -20.40 -8.50 -9.03
CA ARG A 204 -20.38 -8.14 -7.60
C ARG A 204 -19.61 -9.12 -6.70
N ALA A 205 -18.76 -9.96 -7.28
CA ALA A 205 -17.84 -10.81 -6.53
C ALA A 205 -16.66 -9.98 -6.03
N GLY A 206 -16.19 -10.26 -4.81
CA GLY A 206 -15.08 -9.52 -4.21
C GLY A 206 -13.75 -9.78 -4.92
N VAL A 207 -13.08 -8.73 -5.38
CA VAL A 207 -11.81 -8.82 -6.10
C VAL A 207 -10.65 -8.84 -5.12
N ARG A 208 -9.75 -9.82 -5.24
CA ARG A 208 -8.53 -9.95 -4.42
C ARG A 208 -7.31 -9.50 -5.21
N VAL A 209 -7.06 -8.20 -5.18
CA VAL A 209 -5.89 -7.55 -5.84
C VAL A 209 -5.16 -6.64 -4.86
N ALA A 210 -3.92 -6.26 -5.16
CA ALA A 210 -3.23 -5.21 -4.41
C ALA A 210 -3.39 -3.88 -5.18
N PRO A 211 -4.41 -3.05 -4.88
CA PRO A 211 -4.53 -1.75 -5.51
C PRO A 211 -3.32 -0.87 -5.17
N GLN A 212 -2.83 -0.13 -6.15
CA GLN A 212 -1.86 0.93 -5.91
C GLN A 212 -2.61 2.16 -5.42
N ILE A 213 -2.15 2.78 -4.35
CA ILE A 213 -2.74 4.01 -3.82
C ILE A 213 -1.68 5.10 -3.77
N THR A 214 -2.00 6.24 -4.37
CA THR A 214 -1.18 7.45 -4.32
C THR A 214 -1.92 8.48 -3.47
N CYS A 215 -1.28 8.99 -2.42
CA CYS A 215 -1.89 9.94 -1.50
C CYS A 215 -0.88 11.01 -1.05
N ASN A 216 -1.36 12.20 -0.73
CA ASN A 216 -0.56 13.22 -0.07
C ASN A 216 -0.54 12.97 1.45
N GLY A 217 0.32 12.05 1.87
CA GLY A 217 0.45 11.64 3.27
C GLY A 217 1.70 10.82 3.53
N SER A 218 2.04 10.66 4.80
CA SER A 218 3.15 9.80 5.23
C SER A 218 2.63 8.47 5.78
N ARG A 219 3.52 7.46 5.79
CA ARG A 219 3.25 6.11 6.31
C ARG A 219 1.96 5.47 5.76
N PRO A 220 1.75 5.45 4.42
CA PRO A 220 0.58 4.80 3.85
C PRO A 220 0.59 3.30 4.16
N LYS A 221 -0.56 2.78 4.60
CA LYS A 221 -0.75 1.37 4.88
C LYS A 221 -2.07 0.91 4.29
N LEU A 222 -2.03 -0.17 3.52
CA LEU A 222 -3.19 -0.83 2.95
C LEU A 222 -3.34 -2.22 3.58
N GLU A 223 -4.51 -2.48 4.14
CA GLU A 223 -4.88 -3.76 4.78
C GLU A 223 -6.06 -4.39 4.02
N SER A 224 -6.03 -5.71 3.76
CA SER A 224 -7.12 -6.44 3.09
C SER A 224 -7.88 -7.35 4.07
N PHE A 225 -9.21 -7.40 3.93
CA PHE A 225 -10.11 -8.10 4.87
C PHE A 225 -10.97 -9.20 4.21
N GLY A 226 -10.62 -9.61 2.99
CA GLY A 226 -11.39 -10.58 2.22
C GLY A 226 -12.64 -9.96 1.57
N ASN A 227 -13.27 -10.71 0.66
CA ASN A 227 -14.45 -10.28 -0.13
C ASN A 227 -14.30 -8.90 -0.80
N GLY A 228 -13.07 -8.55 -1.17
CA GLY A 228 -12.72 -7.28 -1.81
C GLY A 228 -12.70 -6.08 -0.88
N TYR A 229 -12.75 -6.24 0.44
CA TYR A 229 -12.66 -5.12 1.38
C TYR A 229 -11.21 -4.73 1.67
N TYR A 230 -10.98 -3.42 1.70
CA TYR A 230 -9.70 -2.81 2.01
C TYR A 230 -9.88 -1.67 3.01
N LEU A 231 -8.89 -1.49 3.88
CA LEU A 231 -8.73 -0.32 4.73
C LEU A 231 -7.40 0.34 4.38
N PHE A 232 -7.46 1.62 4.05
CA PHE A 232 -6.29 2.45 3.82
C PHE A 232 -6.14 3.45 4.96
N THR A 233 -4.94 3.56 5.52
CA THR A 233 -4.58 4.52 6.57
C THR A 233 -3.33 5.27 6.19
N TYR A 234 -3.26 6.57 6.50
CA TYR A 234 -2.11 7.43 6.25
C TYR A 234 -2.10 8.60 7.24
N PHE A 235 -0.96 9.27 7.39
CA PHE A 235 -0.84 10.48 8.21
C PHE A 235 -0.77 11.71 7.32
N HIS A 236 -1.77 12.57 7.44
CA HIS A 236 -1.82 13.83 6.72
C HIS A 236 -1.05 14.91 7.48
N ARG A 237 -0.03 15.50 6.85
CA ARG A 237 0.80 16.54 7.50
C ARG A 237 0.02 17.84 7.64
N ARG A 238 0.17 18.50 8.80
CA ARG A 238 -0.40 19.84 9.01
C ARG A 238 0.18 20.83 7.98
N GLY A 239 -0.69 21.51 7.24
CA GLY A 239 -0.31 22.48 6.20
C GLY A 239 0.01 21.90 4.82
N ALA A 240 -0.07 20.57 4.64
CA ALA A 240 -0.09 19.99 3.30
C ALA A 240 -1.41 20.34 2.60
N SER A 241 -1.38 20.54 1.28
CA SER A 241 -2.60 20.72 0.50
C SER A 241 -3.48 19.48 0.60
N GLU A 242 -4.75 19.65 0.90
CA GLU A 242 -5.72 18.56 0.78
C GLU A 242 -5.80 18.14 -0.69
N SER A 243 -5.48 16.88 -0.95
CA SER A 243 -5.58 16.28 -2.28
C SER A 243 -6.12 14.87 -2.09
N PRO A 244 -7.11 14.46 -2.90
CA PRO A 244 -7.71 13.15 -2.74
C PRO A 244 -6.66 12.06 -2.95
N CYS A 245 -6.83 10.97 -2.23
CA CYS A 245 -6.11 9.75 -2.49
C CYS A 245 -6.63 9.16 -3.81
N ARG A 246 -5.72 8.67 -4.65
CA ARG A 246 -6.05 7.98 -5.90
C ARG A 246 -5.75 6.52 -5.76
N VAL A 247 -6.75 5.69 -5.99
CA VAL A 247 -6.57 4.25 -6.13
C VAL A 247 -6.51 3.86 -7.60
N ARG A 248 -5.64 2.92 -7.92
CA ARG A 248 -5.45 2.40 -9.26
C ARG A 248 -5.32 0.88 -9.19
N LEU A 249 -6.10 0.21 -10.03
CA LEU A 249 -6.03 -1.24 -10.19
C LEU A 249 -5.04 -1.60 -11.30
N GLU A 250 -3.85 -2.03 -10.91
CA GLU A 250 -2.79 -2.37 -11.86
C GLU A 250 -2.75 -3.85 -12.24
N ASP A 251 -3.79 -4.63 -11.93
CA ASP A 251 -3.88 -6.03 -12.32
C ASP A 251 -4.34 -6.14 -13.79
N GLY A 252 -3.60 -6.88 -14.61
CA GLY A 252 -3.85 -7.00 -16.06
C GLY A 252 -5.16 -7.66 -16.44
N ARG A 253 -5.80 -8.37 -15.49
CA ARG A 253 -7.08 -9.06 -15.70
C ARG A 253 -8.29 -8.14 -15.57
N TYR A 254 -8.11 -6.94 -15.05
CA TYR A 254 -9.17 -5.96 -14.89
C TYR A 254 -8.94 -4.80 -15.84
N ASP A 255 -9.96 -3.99 -16.09
CA ASP A 255 -9.83 -2.70 -16.75
C ASP A 255 -9.26 -1.66 -15.78
N LEU A 256 -8.52 -0.68 -16.29
CA LEU A 256 -7.78 0.26 -15.45
C LEU A 256 -8.77 1.30 -14.90
N THR A 257 -9.34 1.03 -13.75
CA THR A 257 -10.21 1.99 -13.07
C THR A 257 -9.38 2.80 -12.07
N GLU A 258 -9.26 4.10 -12.33
CA GLU A 258 -8.79 5.07 -11.32
C GLU A 258 -10.00 5.61 -10.55
N ARG A 259 -9.89 5.70 -9.23
CA ARG A 259 -10.90 6.32 -8.36
C ARG A 259 -10.23 7.20 -7.34
N GLU A 260 -10.89 8.31 -7.05
CA GLU A 260 -10.48 9.24 -6.00
C GLU A 260 -11.31 9.01 -4.73
N PHE A 261 -10.67 9.14 -3.58
CA PHE A 261 -11.32 9.08 -2.28
C PHE A 261 -10.57 9.94 -1.25
N GLU A 262 -11.27 10.31 -0.18
CA GLU A 262 -10.70 11.02 0.94
C GLU A 262 -10.71 10.15 2.20
N GLY A 263 -9.74 10.41 3.09
CA GLY A 263 -9.70 9.77 4.40
C GLY A 263 -10.28 10.71 5.46
N ARG A 264 -10.86 10.13 6.51
CA ARG A 264 -11.40 10.87 7.65
C ARG A 264 -10.45 10.82 8.84
N ALA A 265 -10.35 11.94 9.56
CA ALA A 265 -9.48 12.10 10.74
C ALA A 265 -9.92 11.28 11.96
N LEU A 266 -11.20 11.35 12.31
CA LEU A 266 -11.77 10.70 13.50
C LEU A 266 -12.54 9.44 13.10
N GLY A 267 -11.79 8.40 12.73
CA GLY A 267 -12.32 7.11 12.26
C GLY A 267 -11.95 6.83 10.81
N ALA A 268 -12.81 6.15 10.07
CA ALA A 268 -12.58 5.83 8.66
C ALA A 268 -13.74 6.28 7.77
N GLU A 269 -13.41 6.92 6.66
CA GLU A 269 -14.36 7.29 5.62
C GLU A 269 -14.83 6.05 4.83
N ARG A 270 -16.11 6.03 4.42
CA ARG A 270 -16.61 4.97 3.54
C ARG A 270 -16.47 5.43 2.09
N ALA A 271 -15.35 5.10 1.47
CA ALA A 271 -15.06 5.45 0.08
C ALA A 271 -15.89 4.68 -0.98
N GLY A 272 -16.74 3.75 -0.53
CA GLY A 272 -17.79 3.13 -1.35
C GLY A 272 -17.43 1.74 -1.89
N GLU A 273 -18.22 1.29 -2.86
CA GLU A 273 -17.97 0.06 -3.62
C GLU A 273 -17.55 0.45 -5.04
N TRP A 274 -16.45 -0.13 -5.53
CA TRP A 274 -15.86 0.14 -6.83
C TRP A 274 -15.93 -1.10 -7.69
N VAL A 275 -16.56 -0.96 -8.85
CA VAL A 275 -16.68 -2.04 -9.83
C VAL A 275 -15.46 -2.01 -10.76
N ALA A 276 -14.65 -3.06 -10.68
CA ALA A 276 -13.53 -3.34 -11.56
C ALA A 276 -14.00 -4.29 -12.65
N ARG A 277 -14.10 -3.82 -13.90
CA ARG A 277 -14.50 -4.69 -15.01
C ARG A 277 -13.41 -5.72 -15.24
N ARG A 278 -13.70 -7.00 -15.01
CA ARG A 278 -12.81 -8.11 -15.35
C ARG A 278 -12.88 -8.36 -16.86
N PHE A 279 -11.73 -8.49 -17.51
CA PHE A 279 -11.69 -8.98 -18.88
C PHE A 279 -12.10 -10.45 -18.92
N ARG A 280 -12.89 -10.80 -19.92
CA ARG A 280 -13.29 -12.18 -20.18
C ARG A 280 -12.31 -12.84 -21.15
N ASP A 281 -12.26 -14.18 -21.13
CA ASP A 281 -11.32 -14.94 -21.97
C ASP A 281 -11.57 -14.71 -23.48
N ASP A 282 -12.80 -14.42 -23.88
CA ASP A 282 -13.16 -14.03 -25.26
C ASP A 282 -12.68 -12.62 -25.67
N GLU A 283 -12.27 -11.80 -24.70
CA GLU A 283 -11.61 -10.51 -24.95
C GLU A 283 -10.08 -10.64 -25.05
N MET A 284 -9.52 -11.83 -24.79
CA MET A 284 -8.09 -12.07 -24.95
C MET A 284 -7.72 -12.18 -26.42
N THR A 285 -6.70 -11.42 -26.83
CA THR A 285 -6.14 -11.47 -28.19
C THR A 285 -4.81 -12.20 -28.15
N ARG A 286 -4.62 -13.20 -29.03
CA ARG A 286 -3.31 -13.84 -29.22
C ARG A 286 -2.44 -12.95 -30.10
N VAL A 287 -1.41 -12.36 -29.53
CA VAL A 287 -0.49 -11.47 -30.24
C VAL A 287 0.72 -12.28 -30.69
N PRO A 288 0.97 -12.38 -32.01
CA PRO A 288 2.11 -13.11 -32.53
C PRO A 288 3.40 -12.29 -32.45
N PHE A 289 4.48 -12.98 -32.13
CA PHE A 289 5.84 -12.43 -32.08
C PHE A 289 6.78 -13.24 -32.96
N GLU A 290 7.72 -12.53 -33.57
CA GLU A 290 8.83 -13.11 -34.33
C GLU A 290 10.14 -12.61 -33.71
N ILE A 291 10.93 -13.52 -33.14
CA ILE A 291 12.21 -13.19 -32.53
C ILE A 291 13.31 -13.67 -33.45
N VAL A 292 14.11 -12.72 -33.92
CA VAL A 292 15.22 -12.98 -34.85
C VAL A 292 16.52 -12.41 -34.30
N ASP A 293 17.64 -12.90 -34.79
CA ASP A 293 18.93 -12.29 -34.54
C ASP A 293 19.19 -11.09 -35.49
N GLY A 294 20.32 -10.41 -35.30
CA GLY A 294 20.74 -9.30 -36.16
C GLY A 294 20.92 -9.64 -37.64
N ALA A 295 21.04 -10.91 -38.01
CA ALA A 295 21.09 -11.39 -39.40
C ALA A 295 19.70 -11.77 -39.94
N GLY A 296 18.65 -11.68 -39.12
CA GLY A 296 17.29 -12.08 -39.46
C GLY A 296 17.04 -13.58 -39.31
N VAL A 297 17.94 -14.33 -38.67
CA VAL A 297 17.76 -15.76 -38.42
C VAL A 297 16.85 -15.95 -37.21
N PRO A 298 15.86 -16.85 -37.26
CA PRO A 298 15.01 -17.18 -36.12
C PRO A 298 15.81 -17.53 -34.86
N THR A 299 15.34 -17.03 -33.71
CA THR A 299 15.96 -17.29 -32.41
C THR A 299 15.03 -18.14 -31.56
N PRO A 300 15.20 -19.48 -31.56
CA PRO A 300 14.38 -20.38 -30.74
C PRO A 300 14.71 -20.24 -29.26
N GLU A 301 13.80 -20.69 -28.37
CA GLU A 301 13.98 -20.68 -26.91
C GLU A 301 14.23 -19.28 -26.32
N ALA A 302 13.93 -18.21 -27.06
CA ALA A 302 13.93 -16.86 -26.52
C ALA A 302 12.69 -16.66 -25.64
N THR A 303 12.87 -16.16 -24.44
CA THR A 303 11.76 -15.87 -23.53
C THR A 303 11.19 -14.49 -23.85
N ILE A 304 9.92 -14.45 -24.24
CA ILE A 304 9.14 -13.23 -24.45
C ILE A 304 8.30 -12.99 -23.20
N SER A 305 8.41 -11.80 -22.61
CA SER A 305 7.68 -11.42 -21.40
C SER A 305 6.94 -10.10 -21.62
N ALA A 306 5.66 -10.06 -21.25
CA ALA A 306 4.83 -8.86 -21.37
C ALA A 306 4.49 -8.28 -19.99
N VAL A 307 4.74 -6.98 -19.82
CA VAL A 307 4.36 -6.21 -18.63
C VAL A 307 3.43 -5.08 -19.06
N ILE A 308 2.44 -4.75 -18.25
CA ILE A 308 1.55 -3.61 -18.53
C ILE A 308 2.35 -2.32 -18.48
N ALA A 309 2.30 -1.52 -19.55
CA ALA A 309 3.08 -0.30 -19.65
C ALA A 309 2.69 0.70 -18.53
N GLY A 310 3.71 1.31 -17.91
CA GLY A 310 3.52 2.21 -16.77
C GLY A 310 3.63 1.53 -15.40
N ASN A 311 3.58 0.19 -15.35
CA ASN A 311 3.85 -0.54 -14.13
C ASN A 311 5.35 -0.88 -14.02
N ARG A 312 6.03 -0.32 -13.00
CA ARG A 312 7.49 -0.48 -12.85
C ARG A 312 7.90 -1.71 -12.03
N ASN A 313 7.00 -2.27 -11.23
CA ASN A 313 7.35 -3.26 -10.19
C ASN A 313 6.51 -4.55 -10.27
N GLN A 314 5.98 -4.90 -11.44
CA GLN A 314 5.17 -6.11 -11.60
C GLN A 314 5.94 -7.25 -12.28
N GLU A 315 5.59 -8.45 -11.85
CA GLU A 315 5.88 -9.69 -12.57
C GLU A 315 5.28 -9.64 -13.99
N PRO A 316 5.86 -10.37 -14.95
CA PRO A 316 5.27 -10.52 -16.27
C PRO A 316 3.82 -10.97 -16.18
N PHE A 317 2.94 -10.28 -16.89
CA PHE A 317 1.54 -10.68 -17.04
C PHE A 317 1.43 -12.00 -17.80
N ALA A 318 2.25 -12.16 -18.83
CA ALA A 318 2.36 -13.36 -19.63
C ALA A 318 3.80 -13.55 -20.10
N THR A 319 4.20 -14.81 -20.21
CA THR A 319 5.52 -15.23 -20.69
C THR A 319 5.34 -16.42 -21.63
N VAL A 320 6.13 -16.46 -22.70
CA VAL A 320 6.21 -17.59 -23.64
C VAL A 320 7.64 -17.76 -24.11
N GLU A 321 8.05 -18.98 -24.41
CA GLU A 321 9.32 -19.27 -25.09
C GLU A 321 9.05 -19.47 -26.59
N THR A 322 9.94 -18.96 -27.43
CA THR A 322 9.80 -19.13 -28.88
C THR A 322 10.05 -20.57 -29.31
N ALA A 323 9.31 -21.01 -30.33
CA ALA A 323 9.51 -22.29 -31.01
C ALA A 323 10.77 -22.29 -31.89
N ASP A 324 11.05 -23.43 -32.53
CA ASP A 324 12.20 -23.64 -33.43
C ASP A 324 12.30 -22.61 -34.56
N ASP A 325 11.15 -22.08 -35.01
CA ASP A 325 11.05 -21.05 -36.05
C ASP A 325 11.13 -19.62 -35.51
N GLY A 326 11.48 -19.45 -34.22
CA GLY A 326 11.62 -18.14 -33.57
C GLY A 326 10.30 -17.44 -33.29
N THR A 327 9.15 -18.10 -33.50
CA THR A 327 7.84 -17.50 -33.26
C THR A 327 7.27 -17.85 -31.88
N GLY A 328 6.39 -17.00 -31.38
CA GLY A 328 5.65 -17.26 -30.14
C GLY A 328 4.43 -16.36 -30.01
N ASP A 329 3.39 -16.85 -29.34
CA ASP A 329 2.13 -16.12 -29.15
C ASP A 329 1.89 -15.79 -27.68
N LEU A 330 1.55 -14.53 -27.39
CA LEU A 330 1.09 -14.13 -26.05
C LEU A 330 -0.41 -13.85 -26.05
N GLY A 331 -1.15 -14.47 -25.12
CA GLY A 331 -2.54 -14.12 -24.83
C GLY A 331 -2.62 -12.84 -24.00
N LEU A 332 -3.02 -11.73 -24.60
CA LEU A 332 -3.04 -10.40 -23.98
C LEU A 332 -4.42 -9.77 -24.03
N PHE A 333 -4.79 -9.01 -22.99
CA PHE A 333 -6.04 -8.25 -22.96
C PHE A 333 -5.87 -6.86 -23.60
N PRO A 334 -6.94 -6.17 -24.02
CA PRO A 334 -6.83 -4.84 -24.64
C PRO A 334 -6.20 -3.76 -23.73
N ARG A 335 -4.89 -3.56 -23.83
CA ARG A 335 -4.09 -2.61 -23.04
C ARG A 335 -2.78 -2.24 -23.73
N ARG A 336 -2.06 -1.27 -23.16
CA ARG A 336 -0.68 -0.97 -23.53
C ARG A 336 0.29 -1.89 -22.79
N TYR A 337 1.19 -2.55 -23.51
CA TYR A 337 2.21 -3.43 -22.95
C TYR A 337 3.60 -2.94 -23.31
N ARG A 338 4.54 -3.18 -22.40
CA ARG A 338 5.97 -3.23 -22.68
C ARG A 338 6.36 -4.70 -22.76
N VAL A 339 6.88 -5.13 -23.90
CA VAL A 339 7.33 -6.51 -24.10
C VAL A 339 8.84 -6.54 -24.16
N THR A 340 9.43 -7.52 -23.50
CA THR A 340 10.87 -7.78 -23.51
C THR A 340 11.11 -9.21 -23.95
N ALA A 341 11.93 -9.36 -25.00
CA ALA A 341 12.47 -10.64 -25.42
C ALA A 341 13.90 -10.77 -24.89
N ALA A 342 14.23 -11.92 -24.32
CA ALA A 342 15.56 -12.20 -23.78
C ALA A 342 15.98 -13.64 -24.10
N LYS A 343 17.26 -13.81 -24.43
CA LYS A 343 17.92 -15.12 -24.55
C LYS A 343 19.33 -14.99 -24.00
N ASN A 344 19.84 -16.05 -23.36
CA ASN A 344 21.24 -16.07 -22.91
C ASN A 344 22.19 -15.86 -24.11
N GLY A 345 23.26 -15.10 -23.91
CA GLY A 345 24.16 -14.69 -24.99
C GLY A 345 23.65 -13.57 -25.90
N TYR A 346 22.44 -13.03 -25.69
CA TYR A 346 21.88 -11.91 -26.46
C TYR A 346 21.56 -10.71 -25.56
N LEU A 347 21.60 -9.51 -26.15
CA LEU A 347 21.04 -8.30 -25.56
C LEU A 347 19.51 -8.37 -25.59
N PRO A 348 18.81 -8.02 -24.51
CA PRO A 348 17.35 -8.03 -24.50
C PRO A 348 16.80 -6.94 -25.41
N ALA A 349 15.82 -7.30 -26.24
CA ALA A 349 15.07 -6.34 -27.04
C ALA A 349 13.78 -5.97 -26.30
N THR A 350 13.39 -4.69 -26.37
CA THR A 350 12.15 -4.20 -25.74
C THR A 350 11.37 -3.35 -26.73
N ASP A 351 10.05 -3.54 -26.74
CA ASP A 351 9.11 -2.72 -27.49
C ASP A 351 7.91 -2.34 -26.62
N THR A 352 7.12 -1.35 -27.04
CA THR A 352 5.89 -0.94 -26.38
C THR A 352 4.78 -0.72 -27.39
N PHE A 353 3.70 -1.48 -27.28
CA PHE A 353 2.57 -1.41 -28.20
C PHE A 353 1.22 -1.47 -27.48
N TRP A 354 0.15 -1.31 -28.26
CA TRP A 354 -1.23 -1.38 -27.77
C TRP A 354 -1.95 -2.59 -28.35
N VAL A 355 -2.49 -3.43 -27.48
CA VAL A 355 -3.51 -4.42 -27.85
C VAL A 355 -4.86 -3.73 -27.84
N ARG A 356 -5.57 -3.77 -28.97
CA ARG A 356 -6.87 -3.11 -29.14
C ARG A 356 -7.97 -4.15 -29.32
N LYS A 357 -9.13 -3.88 -28.75
CA LYS A 357 -10.32 -4.73 -28.92
C LYS A 357 -10.76 -4.67 -30.39
N ASN A 358 -11.12 -5.82 -30.96
CA ASN A 358 -11.64 -5.96 -32.32
C ASN A 358 -10.68 -5.54 -33.45
N GLN A 359 -9.37 -5.44 -33.18
CA GLN A 359 -8.37 -5.26 -34.22
C GLN A 359 -7.58 -6.56 -34.35
N PRO A 360 -7.36 -7.09 -35.58
CA PRO A 360 -6.48 -8.24 -35.75
C PRO A 360 -5.09 -7.87 -35.23
N PRO A 361 -4.44 -8.76 -34.47
CA PRO A 361 -3.12 -8.50 -33.91
C PRO A 361 -2.08 -8.44 -35.04
N GLU A 362 -1.21 -7.45 -34.98
CA GLU A 362 -0.04 -7.35 -35.86
C GLU A 362 1.09 -8.23 -35.30
N THR A 363 1.90 -8.81 -36.19
CA THR A 363 3.10 -9.55 -35.77
C THR A 363 4.17 -8.57 -35.30
N HIS A 364 4.59 -8.72 -34.05
CA HIS A 364 5.64 -7.91 -33.46
C HIS A 364 6.99 -8.59 -33.64
N ARG A 365 7.87 -7.97 -34.42
CA ARG A 365 9.22 -8.48 -34.67
C ARG A 365 10.23 -7.81 -33.73
N LEU A 366 10.94 -8.61 -32.95
CA LEU A 366 12.01 -8.13 -32.05
C LEU A 366 13.36 -8.73 -32.48
N VAL A 367 14.37 -7.86 -32.57
CA VAL A 367 15.72 -8.26 -33.01
C VAL A 367 16.63 -8.36 -31.80
N LEU A 368 17.14 -9.56 -31.55
CA LEU A 368 18.12 -9.83 -30.51
C LEU A 368 19.52 -9.76 -31.10
N HIS A 369 20.37 -8.87 -30.57
CA HIS A 369 21.76 -8.82 -30.97
C HIS A 369 22.61 -9.62 -30.00
N ARG A 370 23.55 -10.41 -30.51
CA ARG A 370 24.48 -11.19 -29.67
C ARG A 370 25.27 -10.25 -28.78
N LYS A 371 25.44 -10.59 -27.51
CA LYS A 371 26.34 -9.86 -26.61
C LYS A 371 27.76 -9.97 -27.14
N VAL A 372 28.51 -8.88 -27.05
CA VAL A 372 29.94 -8.86 -27.33
C VAL A 372 30.67 -9.16 -26.02
N ALA A 373 31.45 -10.24 -26.01
CA ALA A 373 32.40 -10.52 -24.95
C ALA A 373 33.76 -9.91 -25.33
N GLY A 374 34.58 -9.62 -24.33
CA GLY A 374 35.94 -9.17 -24.59
C GLY A 374 36.65 -8.61 -23.38
N ASN A 375 37.95 -8.41 -23.56
CA ASN A 375 38.89 -8.00 -22.54
C ASN A 375 39.47 -6.63 -22.88
N LEU A 376 39.27 -5.68 -21.97
CA LEU A 376 39.86 -4.34 -22.08
C LEU A 376 40.91 -4.16 -21.00
N HIS A 377 42.06 -3.65 -21.40
CA HIS A 377 43.11 -3.25 -20.48
C HIS A 377 43.12 -1.73 -20.35
N VAL A 378 42.83 -1.22 -19.16
CA VAL A 378 42.73 0.21 -18.90
C VAL A 378 43.80 0.63 -17.92
N ALA A 379 44.54 1.68 -18.25
CA ALA A 379 45.43 2.36 -17.31
C ALA A 379 45.09 3.84 -17.27
N TRP A 380 45.10 4.43 -16.08
CA TRP A 380 44.80 5.85 -15.89
C TRP A 380 45.68 6.52 -14.85
N ARG A 381 45.73 7.84 -14.97
CA ARG A 381 46.37 8.77 -14.07
C ARG A 381 45.43 9.93 -13.80
N ALA A 382 45.08 10.16 -12.55
CA ALA A 382 44.18 11.22 -12.13
C ALA A 382 44.94 12.29 -11.36
N ARG A 383 44.66 13.55 -11.68
CA ARG A 383 45.24 14.72 -11.02
C ARG A 383 44.14 15.66 -10.56
N PRO A 384 44.17 16.13 -9.30
CA PRO A 384 43.15 17.06 -8.83
C PRO A 384 43.24 18.39 -9.60
N VAL A 385 42.09 18.89 -10.04
CA VAL A 385 41.97 20.26 -10.57
C VAL A 385 41.97 21.21 -9.38
N ARG A 386 42.99 22.06 -9.26
CA ARG A 386 43.03 23.08 -8.20
C ARG A 386 41.96 24.13 -8.46
N TYR A 387 40.98 24.21 -7.54
CA TYR A 387 40.06 25.33 -7.45
C TYR A 387 40.54 26.30 -6.37
N ASP A 388 40.79 27.54 -6.76
CA ASP A 388 41.22 28.61 -5.84
C ASP A 388 40.05 29.18 -5.01
N LEU A 389 39.12 28.32 -4.59
CA LEU A 389 37.84 28.72 -3.98
C LEU A 389 37.70 28.38 -2.49
N ASN A 390 38.69 27.74 -1.88
CA ASN A 390 39.02 27.77 -0.45
C ASN A 390 40.05 26.66 -0.17
N GLN A 391 41.07 26.97 0.63
CA GLN A 391 42.26 26.17 0.96
C GLN A 391 41.97 24.83 1.68
N PHE A 392 41.15 23.95 1.11
CA PHE A 392 41.19 22.54 1.48
C PHE A 392 42.41 21.92 0.80
N SER A 393 43.50 21.92 1.57
CA SER A 393 44.73 21.15 1.34
C SER A 393 44.44 19.64 1.31
N ALA A 394 43.74 19.18 0.28
CA ALA A 394 43.98 17.83 -0.20
C ALA A 394 45.33 17.88 -0.91
N ALA A 395 46.30 17.13 -0.40
CA ALA A 395 47.62 17.02 -0.99
C ALA A 395 47.51 16.76 -2.51
N ASN A 396 48.50 17.23 -3.29
CA ASN A 396 48.65 16.96 -4.73
C ASN A 396 48.92 15.45 -4.97
N VAL A 397 48.03 14.58 -4.52
CA VAL A 397 48.18 13.14 -4.68
C VAL A 397 47.65 12.81 -6.07
N GLU A 398 48.61 12.64 -6.99
CA GLU A 398 48.35 11.95 -8.25
C GLU A 398 47.95 10.51 -7.91
N THR A 399 46.83 10.05 -8.42
CA THR A 399 46.41 8.65 -8.28
C THR A 399 46.56 7.96 -9.63
N ASN A 400 47.15 6.77 -9.61
CA ASN A 400 47.33 5.94 -10.80
C ASN A 400 46.60 4.61 -10.57
N GLY A 401 46.07 4.03 -11.63
CA GLY A 401 45.42 2.73 -11.55
C GLY A 401 45.45 1.99 -12.88
N GLN A 402 45.27 0.69 -12.79
CA GLN A 402 45.26 -0.24 -13.91
C GLN A 402 44.24 -1.34 -13.63
N VAL A 403 43.46 -1.71 -14.63
CA VAL A 403 42.42 -2.73 -14.51
C VAL A 403 42.24 -3.50 -15.82
N GLU A 404 41.99 -4.80 -15.69
CA GLU A 404 41.45 -5.62 -16.77
C GLU A 404 39.93 -5.76 -16.62
N ILE A 405 39.20 -5.17 -17.56
CA ILE A 405 37.74 -5.27 -17.61
C ILE A 405 37.41 -6.46 -18.49
N HIS A 406 36.84 -7.47 -17.87
CA HIS A 406 36.26 -8.62 -18.54
C HIS A 406 34.77 -8.33 -18.75
N LEU A 407 34.28 -8.46 -19.99
CA LEU A 407 32.87 -8.36 -20.33
C LEU A 407 32.26 -9.77 -20.34
N PRO A 408 31.67 -10.25 -19.23
CA PRO A 408 31.12 -11.60 -19.16
C PRO A 408 29.90 -11.77 -20.07
N GLU A 409 29.76 -12.96 -20.64
CA GLU A 409 28.61 -13.35 -21.47
C GLU A 409 27.28 -13.38 -20.67
N ASP A 410 27.35 -13.74 -19.40
CA ASP A 410 26.16 -14.06 -18.58
C ASP A 410 25.52 -12.88 -17.87
N ASP A 411 26.16 -11.71 -17.82
CA ASP A 411 25.67 -10.68 -16.92
C ASP A 411 24.42 -9.99 -17.50
N ARG A 412 23.31 -10.13 -16.78
CA ARG A 412 21.99 -9.55 -17.11
C ARG A 412 21.95 -8.04 -16.84
N ARG A 413 22.99 -7.49 -16.22
CA ARG A 413 23.10 -6.06 -15.89
C ARG A 413 24.24 -5.44 -16.67
N SER A 414 23.98 -5.04 -17.91
CA SER A 414 24.85 -4.05 -18.55
C SER A 414 24.97 -2.85 -17.61
N LEU A 415 26.21 -2.43 -17.33
CA LEU A 415 26.62 -1.19 -16.62
C LEU A 415 26.93 -1.25 -15.12
N ALA A 416 26.85 -2.40 -14.42
CA ALA A 416 27.32 -2.49 -13.02
C ALA A 416 28.82 -2.86 -12.88
N ALA A 417 29.41 -3.52 -13.88
CA ALA A 417 30.78 -4.03 -13.83
C ALA A 417 31.89 -2.95 -13.93
N LEU A 418 31.55 -1.69 -14.24
CA LEU A 418 32.52 -0.58 -14.38
C LEU A 418 32.62 0.29 -13.12
N GLN A 419 32.25 -0.21 -11.94
CA GLN A 419 32.50 0.52 -10.68
C GLN A 419 33.98 0.82 -10.42
N GLN A 420 34.90 0.12 -11.10
CA GLN A 420 36.34 0.28 -10.90
C GLN A 420 36.94 1.48 -11.66
N VAL A 421 36.28 2.02 -12.69
CA VAL A 421 36.74 3.21 -13.42
C VAL A 421 35.56 4.15 -13.69
N PRO A 422 35.31 5.15 -12.81
CA PRO A 422 34.03 5.87 -12.75
C PRO A 422 33.72 6.75 -13.97
N PHE A 423 34.74 7.07 -14.78
CA PHE A 423 34.61 7.89 -15.97
C PHE A 423 34.45 7.09 -17.27
N ILE A 424 34.60 5.75 -17.24
CA ILE A 424 34.43 4.89 -18.41
C ILE A 424 33.09 4.13 -18.32
N ARG A 425 32.35 4.11 -19.43
CA ARG A 425 31.15 3.30 -19.64
C ARG A 425 31.25 2.56 -20.96
N LEU A 426 30.78 1.32 -20.98
CA LEU A 426 30.64 0.53 -22.19
C LEU A 426 29.16 0.35 -22.47
N GLN A 427 28.76 0.60 -23.71
CA GLN A 427 27.40 0.36 -24.17
C GLN A 427 27.47 -0.32 -25.51
N GLN A 428 26.76 -1.43 -25.63
CA GLN A 428 26.62 -2.13 -26.89
C GLN A 428 25.34 -1.64 -27.59
N ASP A 429 25.50 -1.22 -28.84
CA ASP A 429 24.41 -0.87 -29.74
C ASP A 429 24.42 -1.88 -30.90
N GLU A 430 23.36 -2.65 -31.01
CA GLU A 430 23.27 -3.79 -31.94
C GLU A 430 24.48 -4.74 -31.79
N SER A 431 25.27 -4.91 -32.86
CA SER A 431 26.49 -5.74 -32.87
C SER A 431 27.78 -4.95 -32.57
N ARG A 432 27.67 -3.71 -32.08
CA ARG A 432 28.82 -2.81 -31.91
C ARG A 432 28.99 -2.40 -30.46
N LEU A 433 30.16 -2.68 -29.90
CA LEU A 433 30.53 -2.17 -28.59
C LEU A 433 31.06 -0.74 -28.72
N ARG A 434 30.51 0.18 -27.94
CA ARG A 434 30.93 1.59 -27.89
C ARG A 434 31.46 1.95 -26.52
N LEU A 435 32.50 2.77 -26.52
CA LEU A 435 33.05 3.36 -25.31
C LEU A 435 32.49 4.76 -25.12
N PHE A 436 31.93 4.99 -23.95
CA PHE A 436 31.44 6.27 -23.47
C PHE A 436 32.33 6.76 -22.34
N ILE A 437 32.85 7.98 -22.49
CA ILE A 437 33.69 8.60 -21.47
C ILE A 437 32.91 9.72 -20.82
N ASN A 438 32.46 9.50 -19.59
CA ASN A 438 31.55 10.40 -18.87
C ASN A 438 32.28 11.70 -18.47
N ARG A 439 31.83 12.83 -19.04
CA ARG A 439 32.18 14.18 -18.63
C ARG A 439 31.13 14.67 -17.64
N GLN A 440 31.41 14.52 -16.35
CA GLN A 440 30.57 15.16 -15.33
C GLN A 440 31.11 16.58 -15.08
N TRP A 441 30.66 17.54 -15.90
CA TRP A 441 31.05 18.95 -15.75
C TRP A 441 29.95 19.74 -15.02
N PRO A 442 30.28 20.58 -14.02
CA PRO A 442 29.29 21.53 -13.48
C PRO A 442 28.97 22.60 -14.53
N PRO A 443 27.73 23.14 -14.60
CA PRO A 443 27.37 24.17 -15.57
C PRO A 443 28.38 25.33 -15.54
N ALA A 444 28.86 25.71 -16.73
CA ALA A 444 30.05 26.53 -17.04
C ALA A 444 30.12 27.96 -16.45
N ARG A 445 29.26 28.33 -15.49
CA ARG A 445 29.14 29.70 -14.99
C ARG A 445 30.21 30.13 -13.96
N ARG A 446 31.17 29.27 -13.57
CA ARG A 446 32.06 29.59 -12.43
C ARG A 446 33.57 29.31 -12.62
N VAL A 447 34.03 28.86 -13.78
CA VAL A 447 35.43 28.42 -13.92
C VAL A 447 36.04 29.00 -15.19
N GLY A 448 37.22 29.63 -15.06
CA GLY A 448 38.06 30.03 -16.18
C GLY A 448 38.48 28.85 -17.05
N GLU A 449 39.06 29.14 -18.21
CA GLU A 449 39.39 28.19 -19.29
C GLU A 449 39.82 26.81 -18.76
N SER A 450 38.99 25.82 -19.03
CA SER A 450 39.24 24.44 -18.64
C SER A 450 40.12 23.77 -19.69
N PRO A 451 41.04 22.88 -19.29
CA PRO A 451 41.86 22.17 -20.26
C PRO A 451 40.93 21.37 -21.20
N PRO A 452 41.06 21.52 -22.53
CA PRO A 452 40.18 20.85 -23.48
C PRO A 452 40.40 19.34 -23.36
N GLY A 453 39.40 18.65 -22.83
CA GLY A 453 39.38 17.19 -22.86
C GLY A 453 39.35 16.70 -24.30
N TRP A 454 40.02 15.58 -24.57
CA TRP A 454 40.04 14.93 -25.86
C TRP A 454 40.16 13.43 -25.67
N CYS A 455 39.62 12.64 -26.59
CA CYS A 455 39.95 11.24 -26.69
C CYS A 455 39.79 10.76 -28.12
N GLY A 456 40.41 9.64 -28.44
CA GLY A 456 40.28 9.03 -29.76
C GLY A 456 41.11 7.76 -29.88
N ARG A 457 41.08 7.19 -31.08
CA ARG A 457 41.86 6.00 -31.43
C ARG A 457 43.25 6.42 -31.90
N LEU A 458 44.29 5.79 -31.36
CA LEU A 458 45.65 6.00 -31.85
C LEU A 458 45.78 5.42 -33.26
N LYS A 459 46.13 6.26 -34.23
CA LYS A 459 46.47 5.83 -35.59
C LYS A 459 47.93 5.42 -35.62
N ILE A 460 48.17 4.15 -35.88
CA ILE A 460 49.50 3.63 -36.11
C ILE A 460 49.54 3.20 -37.57
N ASP A 461 50.17 4.01 -38.41
CA ASP A 461 50.53 3.65 -39.77
C ASP A 461 52.04 3.38 -39.86
N ALA A 462 52.46 2.77 -40.97
CA ALA A 462 53.86 2.40 -41.18
C ALA A 462 54.82 3.59 -41.12
N ASP A 463 54.32 4.79 -41.44
CA ASP A 463 55.10 6.02 -41.49
C ASP A 463 55.34 6.62 -40.10
N ASN A 464 54.39 6.47 -39.16
CA ASN A 464 54.48 7.07 -37.81
C ASN A 464 54.82 6.06 -36.70
N ALA A 465 54.77 4.75 -36.97
CA ALA A 465 55.13 3.72 -35.99
C ALA A 465 56.59 3.83 -35.51
N GLY A 466 57.52 4.09 -36.44
CA GLY A 466 58.93 4.30 -36.14
C GLY A 466 59.20 5.58 -35.34
N GLU A 467 58.40 6.63 -35.55
CA GLU A 467 58.50 7.89 -34.80
C GLU A 467 58.00 7.74 -33.36
N LEU A 468 56.92 6.98 -33.16
CA LEU A 468 56.29 6.81 -31.85
C LEU A 468 56.97 5.77 -30.96
N PHE A 469 57.45 4.67 -31.56
CA PHE A 469 57.92 3.49 -30.83
C PHE A 469 59.34 3.03 -31.23
N GLY A 470 59.95 3.62 -32.26
CA GLY A 470 61.31 3.31 -32.71
C GLY A 470 61.47 2.01 -33.51
N HIS A 471 60.47 1.11 -33.47
CA HIS A 471 60.45 -0.17 -34.17
C HIS A 471 59.02 -0.72 -34.22
N ASP A 472 58.78 -1.74 -35.06
CA ASP A 472 57.47 -2.38 -35.18
C ASP A 472 57.21 -3.31 -33.99
N LEU A 473 56.56 -2.76 -32.96
CA LEU A 473 56.15 -3.49 -31.77
C LEU A 473 54.75 -4.11 -31.94
N PRO A 474 54.45 -5.27 -31.31
CA PRO A 474 53.08 -5.74 -31.12
C PRO A 474 52.20 -4.72 -30.37
N ASP A 475 50.88 -4.74 -30.58
CA ASP A 475 49.97 -3.70 -30.05
C ASP A 475 49.90 -3.66 -28.51
N ASP A 476 50.03 -4.81 -27.83
CA ASP A 476 50.13 -4.89 -26.38
C ASP A 476 51.42 -4.26 -25.84
N GLU A 477 52.55 -4.50 -26.51
CA GLU A 477 53.82 -3.84 -26.19
C GLU A 477 53.77 -2.34 -26.48
N ARG A 478 53.14 -1.92 -27.58
CA ARG A 478 52.89 -0.50 -27.89
C ARG A 478 52.06 0.15 -26.79
N PHE A 479 51.01 -0.52 -26.31
CA PHE A 479 50.20 -0.04 -25.19
C PHE A 479 51.05 0.21 -23.95
N GLU A 480 51.93 -0.72 -23.58
CA GLU A 480 52.79 -0.57 -22.39
C GLU A 480 53.78 0.59 -22.53
N HIS A 481 54.34 0.83 -23.73
CA HIS A 481 55.24 1.96 -24.01
C HIS A 481 54.57 3.34 -23.93
N ILE A 482 53.24 3.42 -23.89
CA ILE A 482 52.53 4.68 -23.76
C ILE A 482 52.59 5.19 -22.31
N GLU A 483 53.44 6.19 -22.10
CA GLU A 483 53.51 6.94 -20.85
C GLU A 483 52.36 7.96 -20.75
N LEU A 484 51.44 7.75 -19.79
CA LEU A 484 50.37 8.70 -19.48
C LEU A 484 50.91 10.09 -19.11
N ALA A 485 52.15 10.16 -18.62
CA ALA A 485 52.82 11.41 -18.29
C ALA A 485 53.06 12.34 -19.47
N ALA A 486 53.25 11.75 -20.65
CA ALA A 486 53.58 12.44 -21.89
C ALA A 486 52.45 12.28 -22.93
N LEU A 487 51.20 12.11 -22.48
CA LEU A 487 50.07 11.78 -23.36
C LEU A 487 49.86 12.77 -24.51
N ASP A 488 50.17 14.05 -24.30
CA ASP A 488 50.04 15.09 -25.33
C ASP A 488 50.94 14.87 -26.55
N ARG A 489 52.05 14.10 -26.43
CA ARG A 489 52.90 13.73 -27.58
C ARG A 489 52.16 12.88 -28.61
N TYR A 490 51.18 12.10 -28.16
CA TYR A 490 50.40 11.20 -29.00
C TYR A 490 49.19 11.88 -29.64
N LYS A 491 48.77 13.04 -29.13
CA LYS A 491 47.57 13.75 -29.58
C LYS A 491 47.52 14.01 -31.11
N PRO A 492 48.62 14.36 -31.80
CA PRO A 492 48.60 14.53 -33.26
C PRO A 492 48.27 13.24 -34.03
N PHE A 493 48.55 12.09 -33.45
CA PHE A 493 48.35 10.76 -34.02
C PHE A 493 47.03 10.12 -33.61
N VAL A 494 46.18 10.85 -32.86
CA VAL A 494 44.90 10.34 -32.38
C VAL A 494 43.80 10.79 -33.32
N GLU A 495 43.05 9.83 -33.85
CA GLU A 495 41.79 10.09 -34.53
C GLU A 495 40.71 10.42 -33.52
N ILE A 496 40.54 11.73 -33.30
CA ILE A 496 39.43 12.26 -32.53
C ILE A 496 38.18 12.19 -33.41
N ASN A 497 37.23 11.33 -33.04
CA ASN A 497 35.94 11.28 -33.71
C ASN A 497 35.24 12.62 -33.57
N LYS A 498 35.12 13.37 -34.67
CA LYS A 498 34.32 14.60 -34.77
C LYS A 498 32.81 14.32 -34.86
N ALA A 499 32.40 13.06 -34.81
CA ALA A 499 31.04 12.60 -34.93
C ALA A 499 30.24 12.89 -33.65
N ASN A 500 29.98 14.17 -33.40
CA ASN A 500 28.76 14.66 -32.75
C ASN A 500 28.67 16.13 -33.16
N GLY A 501 27.89 16.40 -34.21
CA GLY A 501 27.65 17.76 -34.69
C GLY A 501 27.18 18.66 -33.54
N ALA A 502 27.85 19.80 -33.39
CA ALA A 502 27.39 20.97 -32.64
C ALA A 502 26.51 20.68 -31.41
N LEU A 503 27.00 19.90 -30.45
CA LEU A 503 26.51 20.06 -29.08
C LEU A 503 27.26 21.24 -28.48
N PRO A 504 26.56 22.28 -27.97
CA PRO A 504 27.19 23.48 -27.43
C PRO A 504 28.23 23.12 -26.36
N ASP A 505 29.27 23.95 -26.20
CA ASP A 505 30.46 23.81 -25.32
C ASP A 505 30.18 23.46 -23.84
N HIS A 506 28.92 23.22 -23.47
CA HIS A 506 28.45 22.93 -22.13
C HIS A 506 27.58 21.65 -22.03
N ALA A 507 27.33 20.92 -23.14
CA ALA A 507 26.31 19.86 -23.18
C ALA A 507 26.81 18.44 -23.54
N ALA A 508 28.03 18.26 -24.05
CA ALA A 508 28.54 16.91 -24.31
C ALA A 508 29.03 16.25 -23.02
N ALA A 509 28.10 15.65 -22.26
CA ALA A 509 28.35 14.89 -21.04
C ALA A 509 29.06 13.55 -21.27
N ALA A 510 29.35 13.18 -22.53
CA ALA A 510 30.18 12.02 -22.84
C ALA A 510 30.95 12.22 -24.14
N ILE A 511 32.17 11.66 -24.23
CA ILE A 511 32.83 11.45 -25.51
C ILE A 511 32.55 10.02 -25.95
N GLU A 512 31.95 9.88 -27.13
CA GLU A 512 31.66 8.59 -27.75
C GLU A 512 32.79 8.23 -28.72
N ILE A 513 33.37 7.05 -28.56
CA ILE A 513 34.33 6.51 -29.52
C ILE A 513 33.61 5.43 -30.34
N ALA A 514 33.62 5.63 -31.67
CA ALA A 514 33.11 4.71 -32.69
C ALA A 514 33.69 3.28 -32.51
N PRO A 515 33.07 2.25 -33.12
CA PRO A 515 33.02 0.89 -32.56
C PRO A 515 34.39 0.37 -32.14
N LEU A 516 34.46 -0.26 -30.96
CA LEU A 516 35.68 -0.89 -30.50
C LEU A 516 36.06 -2.06 -31.42
N GLU A 517 37.35 -2.17 -31.72
CA GLU A 517 37.94 -3.25 -32.52
C GLU A 517 39.09 -3.85 -31.72
N ALA A 518 39.24 -5.18 -31.75
CA ALA A 518 40.39 -5.84 -31.15
C ALA A 518 41.70 -5.28 -31.73
N GLY A 519 42.73 -5.13 -30.89
CA GLY A 519 43.98 -4.46 -31.23
C GLY A 519 43.95 -2.93 -31.09
N SER A 520 42.77 -2.31 -30.93
CA SER A 520 42.69 -0.85 -30.84
C SER A 520 43.29 -0.31 -29.53
N ILE A 521 44.11 0.73 -29.65
CA ILE A 521 44.57 1.55 -28.52
C ILE A 521 43.82 2.88 -28.54
N LEU A 522 43.16 3.21 -27.44
CA LEU A 522 42.45 4.47 -27.24
C LEU A 522 43.18 5.29 -26.20
N LEU A 523 43.31 6.60 -26.47
CA LEU A 523 43.98 7.54 -25.60
C LEU A 523 43.07 8.73 -25.33
N GLY A 524 43.19 9.31 -24.15
CA GLY A 524 42.52 10.57 -23.90
C GLY A 524 42.77 11.20 -22.55
N ARG A 525 42.30 12.45 -22.46
CA ARG A 525 42.28 13.28 -21.27
C ARG A 525 40.85 13.76 -21.05
N VAL A 526 40.30 13.53 -19.86
CA VAL A 526 38.95 13.96 -19.50
C VAL A 526 38.93 14.52 -18.09
N ALA A 527 38.09 15.52 -17.83
CA ALA A 527 37.81 15.97 -16.47
C ALA A 527 36.48 15.36 -15.99
N ALA A 528 36.49 14.78 -14.79
CA ALA A 528 35.31 14.20 -14.16
C ALA A 528 35.34 14.36 -12.63
N TYR A 529 34.18 14.26 -11.99
CA TYR A 529 34.09 14.12 -10.55
C TYR A 529 34.54 12.73 -10.13
N ASP A 530 35.34 12.68 -9.06
CA ASP A 530 35.61 11.42 -8.40
C ASP A 530 34.39 11.04 -7.54
N SER A 531 33.76 9.91 -7.88
CA SER A 531 32.60 9.38 -7.17
C SER A 531 32.94 8.94 -5.75
N ASP A 532 34.20 8.58 -5.50
CA ASP A 532 34.65 8.04 -4.22
C ASP A 532 34.85 9.15 -3.17
N PHE A 533 34.92 10.41 -3.60
CA PHE A 533 35.05 11.60 -2.74
C PHE A 533 33.75 12.40 -2.58
N ASN A 534 32.58 11.74 -2.54
CA ASN A 534 31.27 12.38 -2.33
C ASN A 534 31.00 13.56 -3.29
N GLY A 535 31.56 13.52 -4.51
CA GLY A 535 31.40 14.58 -5.52
C GLY A 535 32.11 15.91 -5.20
N ARG A 536 33.07 15.94 -4.27
CA ARG A 536 33.75 17.19 -3.84
C ARG A 536 35.11 17.46 -4.51
N GLY A 537 35.69 16.49 -5.21
CA GLY A 537 36.95 16.65 -5.95
C GLY A 537 36.74 16.48 -7.45
N MET A 538 37.24 17.42 -8.24
CA MET A 538 37.33 17.26 -9.70
C MET A 538 38.74 16.82 -10.07
N TYR A 539 38.84 15.84 -10.95
CA TYR A 539 40.10 15.30 -11.41
C TYR A 539 40.19 15.37 -12.93
N VAL A 540 41.40 15.61 -13.43
CA VAL A 540 41.78 15.32 -14.81
C VAL A 540 42.30 13.90 -14.85
N TYR A 541 41.60 13.04 -15.56
CA TYR A 541 41.99 11.67 -15.88
C TYR A 541 42.67 11.65 -17.25
N GLU A 542 43.92 11.23 -17.26
CA GLU A 542 44.66 10.82 -18.46
C GLU A 542 44.63 9.30 -18.51
N PHE A 543 44.22 8.73 -19.64
CA PHE A 543 44.01 7.29 -19.72
C PHE A 543 44.47 6.73 -21.06
N LYS A 544 44.78 5.44 -21.04
CA LYS A 544 45.00 4.57 -22.19
C LYS A 544 44.15 3.31 -22.02
N ILE A 545 43.57 2.83 -23.12
CA ILE A 545 42.76 1.62 -23.16
C ILE A 545 43.25 0.78 -24.32
N PHE A 546 43.55 -0.49 -24.08
CA PHE A 546 43.82 -1.47 -25.10
C PHE A 546 42.69 -2.49 -25.15
N VAL A 547 42.12 -2.67 -26.34
CA VAL A 547 41.09 -3.68 -26.59
C VAL A 547 41.82 -4.96 -26.99
N LYS A 548 42.03 -5.87 -26.04
CA LYS A 548 42.81 -7.10 -26.28
C LYS A 548 42.10 -8.01 -27.27
N ASP A 549 40.84 -8.29 -27.00
CA ASP A 549 39.98 -9.13 -27.82
C ASP A 549 38.54 -8.61 -27.76
N LEU A 550 37.79 -8.94 -28.81
CA LEU A 550 36.34 -8.80 -28.88
C LEU A 550 35.83 -10.04 -29.59
N GLU A 551 35.11 -10.87 -28.87
CA GLU A 551 34.52 -12.08 -29.40
C GLU A 551 33.00 -11.93 -29.46
N MET A 552 32.43 -12.27 -30.61
CA MET A 552 31.02 -12.59 -30.66
C MET A 552 30.90 -14.07 -30.31
N PRO A 553 30.19 -14.42 -29.21
CA PRO A 553 30.05 -15.80 -28.77
C PRO A 553 29.58 -16.69 -29.92
N GLN A 554 30.26 -17.82 -30.11
CA GLN A 554 29.73 -18.89 -30.93
C GLN A 554 28.62 -19.58 -30.14
N VAL A 555 27.39 -19.43 -30.58
CA VAL A 555 26.25 -20.13 -29.98
C VAL A 555 26.39 -21.61 -30.36
N GLU A 556 26.56 -22.49 -29.37
CA GLU A 556 26.37 -23.93 -29.56
C GLU A 556 24.96 -24.13 -30.13
N ARG A 557 24.90 -24.69 -31.34
CA ARG A 557 23.65 -24.89 -32.08
C ARG A 557 22.85 -26.06 -31.55
#